data_AF-A0A7J9IFK6-F1
#
_entry.id   AF-A0A7J9IFK6-F1
#
_cell.length_a   1.000
_cell.length_b   1.000
_cell.length_c   1.000
_cell.angle_alpha   90.00
_cell.angle_beta   90.00
_cell.angle_gamma   90.00
#
_symmetry.space_group_name_H-M   'P 1'
#
loop_
_entity.id
_entity.type
_entity.pdbx_description
1 polymer ?
#
loop_
_entity_poly.entity_id
_entity_poly.type
_entity_poly.pdbx_seq_one_letter_code
_entity_poly.pdbx_strand_id
1 'polypeptide(L)'
;VWETFLVLLVIYTAWVSPFEFGFLGKPDTPLAVTDNVVNGFFALDIILTFFVAYLDKAAYLLIDDPKKIAWKYGTSWLAFDVISTIPSELARRISPKPLRSYGLFNMLRLWRLRRVSALFSRLEKDKNFNYFWVRCAKLICVTVFAVHCAGCFYYRIAARYRDPGRTWISPSMGDNFHEQSLSIRYVTSMYWSITTLTTVGYGDLHPVNTPEMIFDIFYMFFNLGLTAYLIGNMTNLVVHGTSRTRQFRDTIQAASSFAQRNQLPPRLLDQMVAHLSLKYRTDSEGLQQQETLDSLPKAIRSSISHYLFYSLVDNVYLFHGVSNDLLFQL
;
A
#
# COMPACT_ATOMS: atom_id res chain seq x y z
N VAL A 1 -2.79 15.14 11.55
CA VAL A 1 -2.01 14.77 12.75
C VAL A 1 -2.67 13.63 13.52
N TRP A 2 -3.90 13.78 14.04
CA TRP A 2 -4.61 12.71 14.76
C TRP A 2 -4.72 11.40 13.96
N GLU A 3 -5.20 11.45 12.71
CA GLU A 3 -5.29 10.25 11.87
C GLU A 3 -3.92 9.59 11.63
N THR A 4 -2.86 10.37 11.43
CA THR A 4 -1.49 9.87 11.26
C THR A 4 -1.00 9.17 12.52
N PHE A 5 -1.26 9.75 13.69
CA PHE A 5 -0.95 9.14 14.98
C PHE A 5 -1.69 7.81 15.16
N LEU A 6 -2.98 7.75 14.84
CA LEU A 6 -3.74 6.50 14.88
C LEU A 6 -3.19 5.44 13.94
N VAL A 7 -2.70 5.82 12.76
CA VAL A 7 -2.07 4.86 11.84
C VAL A 7 -0.83 4.22 12.48
N LEU A 8 0.00 4.99 13.19
CA LEU A 8 1.14 4.43 13.92
C LEU A 8 0.69 3.41 14.97
N LEU A 9 -0.39 3.73 15.70
CA LEU A 9 -0.99 2.78 16.65
C LEU A 9 -1.55 1.53 15.95
N VAL A 10 -2.15 1.67 14.77
CA VAL A 10 -2.62 0.52 13.99
C VAL A 10 -1.45 -0.39 13.60
N ILE A 11 -0.34 0.17 13.11
CA ILE A 11 0.86 -0.60 12.74
C ILE A 11 1.37 -1.38 13.96
N TYR A 12 1.47 -0.74 15.12
CA TYR A 12 1.81 -1.39 16.38
C TYR A 12 0.85 -2.54 16.70
N THR A 13 -0.47 -2.30 16.69
CA THR A 13 -1.45 -3.35 17.01
C THR A 13 -1.45 -4.50 16.01
N ALA A 14 -1.20 -4.21 14.73
CA ALA A 14 -1.14 -5.22 13.68
C ALA A 14 0.06 -6.14 13.86
N TRP A 15 1.20 -5.61 14.33
CA TRP A 15 2.37 -6.42 14.64
C TRP A 15 2.21 -7.21 15.94
N VAL A 16 1.74 -6.55 17.01
CA VAL A 16 1.65 -7.16 18.34
C VAL A 16 0.57 -8.23 18.40
N SER A 17 -0.58 -8.06 17.72
CA SER A 17 -1.69 -9.00 17.87
C SER A 17 -1.32 -10.45 17.48
N PRO A 18 -0.75 -10.74 16.28
CA PRO A 18 -0.36 -12.11 15.90
C PRO A 18 0.74 -12.67 16.81
N PHE A 19 1.66 -11.80 17.23
CA PHE A 19 2.75 -12.15 18.13
C PHE A 19 2.23 -12.61 19.50
N GLU A 20 1.31 -11.86 20.11
CA GLU A 20 0.68 -12.25 21.38
C GLU A 20 -0.14 -13.53 21.25
N PHE A 21 -0.82 -13.73 20.12
CA PHE A 21 -1.59 -14.95 19.87
C PHE A 21 -0.72 -16.19 19.69
N GLY A 22 0.42 -16.04 19.01
CA GLY A 22 1.36 -17.10 18.72
C GLY A 22 2.23 -17.49 19.91
N PHE A 23 2.95 -16.52 20.46
CA PHE A 23 4.07 -16.75 21.37
C PHE A 23 3.71 -16.63 22.85
N LEU A 24 2.75 -15.77 23.22
CA LEU A 24 2.45 -15.49 24.62
C LEU A 24 1.29 -16.36 25.14
N GLY A 25 1.52 -17.01 26.28
CA GLY A 25 0.50 -17.81 26.99
C GLY A 25 -0.23 -17.03 28.09
N LYS A 26 0.37 -15.95 28.60
CA LYS A 26 -0.13 -15.09 29.67
C LYS A 26 0.14 -13.63 29.32
N PRO A 27 -0.67 -12.69 29.82
CA PRO A 27 -0.41 -11.26 29.61
C PRO A 27 0.85 -10.84 30.35
N ASP A 28 1.84 -10.33 29.61
CA ASP A 28 2.94 -9.59 30.21
C ASP A 28 2.43 -8.23 30.67
N THR A 29 2.67 -7.89 31.94
CA THR A 29 2.18 -6.66 32.57
C THR A 29 2.47 -5.38 31.77
N PRO A 30 3.70 -5.13 31.26
CA PRO A 30 3.97 -3.90 30.49
C PRO A 30 3.26 -3.88 29.13
N LEU A 31 3.16 -5.02 28.45
CA LEU A 31 2.50 -5.13 27.15
C LEU A 31 0.98 -4.92 27.30
N ALA A 32 0.38 -5.52 28.33
CA ALA A 32 -1.04 -5.37 28.62
C ALA A 32 -1.42 -3.91 28.97
N VAL A 33 -0.57 -3.18 29.71
CA VAL A 33 -0.78 -1.76 30.00
C VAL A 33 -0.76 -0.95 28.70
N THR A 34 0.26 -1.18 27.85
CA THR A 34 0.40 -0.50 26.56
C THR A 34 -0.81 -0.77 25.67
N ASP A 35 -1.26 -2.01 25.58
CA ASP A 35 -2.43 -2.41 24.82
C ASP A 35 -3.73 -1.74 25.30
N ASN A 36 -3.91 -1.60 26.61
CA ASN A 36 -5.06 -0.90 27.17
C ASN A 36 -5.02 0.60 26.86
N VAL A 37 -3.85 1.24 26.92
CA VAL A 37 -3.66 2.64 26.51
C VAL A 37 -4.02 2.82 25.03
N VAL A 38 -3.53 1.93 24.16
CA VAL A 38 -3.83 1.96 22.73
C VAL A 38 -5.33 1.79 22.47
N ASN A 39 -6.00 0.86 23.17
CA ASN A 39 -7.45 0.70 23.07
C ASN A 39 -8.21 1.95 23.54
N GLY A 40 -7.70 2.67 24.54
CA GLY A 40 -8.24 3.96 24.98
C GLY A 40 -8.23 5.03 23.87
N PHE A 41 -7.14 5.13 23.10
CA PHE A 41 -7.08 6.05 21.96
C PHE A 41 -8.10 5.70 20.87
N PHE A 42 -8.32 4.42 20.58
CA PHE A 42 -9.35 3.99 19.63
C PHE A 42 -10.77 4.22 20.16
N ALA A 43 -11.00 4.08 21.47
CA ALA A 43 -12.28 4.41 22.07
C ALA A 43 -12.59 5.92 21.96
N LEU A 44 -11.58 6.78 22.19
CA LEU A 44 -11.68 8.21 21.97
C LEU A 44 -11.97 8.53 20.49
N ASP A 45 -11.32 7.84 19.56
CA ASP A 45 -11.56 8.05 18.14
C ASP A 45 -12.99 7.70 17.70
N ILE A 46 -13.59 6.65 18.27
CA ILE A 46 -15.01 6.33 18.02
C ILE A 46 -15.89 7.52 18.42
N ILE A 47 -15.65 8.12 19.58
CA ILE A 47 -16.40 9.29 20.06
C ILE A 47 -16.16 10.50 19.14
N LEU A 48 -14.91 10.77 18.77
CA LEU A 48 -14.55 11.88 17.88
C LEU A 48 -15.18 11.74 16.50
N THR A 49 -15.31 10.52 15.97
CA THR A 49 -15.87 10.26 14.64
C THR A 49 -17.34 10.72 14.53
N PHE A 50 -18.10 10.76 15.63
CA PHE A 50 -19.46 11.30 15.64
C PHE A 50 -19.52 12.82 15.43
N PHE A 51 -18.40 13.53 15.61
CA PHE A 51 -18.28 14.99 15.44
C PHE A 51 -17.56 15.39 14.15
N VAL A 52 -17.17 14.43 13.31
CA VAL A 52 -16.45 14.71 12.06
C VAL A 52 -17.42 14.76 10.88
N ALA A 53 -17.41 15.88 10.16
CA ALA A 53 -18.13 16.06 8.92
C ALA A 53 -17.65 15.08 7.84
N TYR A 54 -18.55 14.66 6.95
CA TYR A 54 -18.19 13.82 5.81
C TYR A 54 -18.56 14.50 4.49
N LEU A 55 -17.78 14.20 3.46
CA LEU A 55 -18.09 14.61 2.09
C LEU A 55 -19.17 13.70 1.50
N ASP A 56 -20.26 14.30 1.02
CA ASP A 56 -21.25 13.55 0.26
C ASP A 56 -20.76 13.28 -1.17
N LYS A 57 -20.90 12.04 -1.64
CA LYS A 57 -20.39 11.62 -2.95
C LYS A 57 -21.27 12.13 -4.10
N ALA A 58 -22.54 12.43 -3.83
CA ALA A 58 -23.47 12.92 -4.85
C ALA A 58 -23.35 14.44 -4.99
N ALA A 59 -23.46 15.18 -3.88
CA ALA A 59 -23.42 16.64 -3.90
C ALA A 59 -22.01 17.24 -3.89
N TYR A 60 -20.97 16.47 -3.53
CA TYR A 60 -19.61 16.98 -3.26
C TYR A 60 -19.57 18.12 -2.23
N LEU A 61 -20.57 18.18 -1.35
CA LEU A 61 -20.67 19.13 -0.25
C LEU A 61 -20.34 18.43 1.07
N LEU A 62 -19.77 19.20 2.01
CA LEU A 62 -19.56 18.75 3.37
C LEU A 62 -20.89 18.77 4.12
N ILE A 63 -21.21 17.64 4.77
CA ILE A 63 -22.41 17.52 5.61
C ILE A 63 -21.99 17.57 7.07
N ASP A 64 -22.45 18.62 7.76
CA ASP A 64 -22.11 18.90 9.16
C ASP A 64 -23.27 18.55 10.13
N ASP A 65 -24.38 17.99 9.63
CA ASP A 65 -25.55 17.62 10.42
C ASP A 65 -25.26 16.43 11.37
N PRO A 66 -25.25 16.60 12.71
CA PRO A 66 -24.85 15.55 13.65
C PRO A 66 -25.76 14.32 13.60
N LYS A 67 -27.06 14.49 13.31
CA LYS A 67 -28.00 13.37 13.14
C LYS A 67 -27.66 12.51 11.92
N LYS A 68 -27.29 13.12 10.80
CA LYS A 68 -26.91 12.41 9.57
C LYS A 68 -25.56 11.71 9.75
N ILE A 69 -24.62 12.35 10.43
CA ILE A 69 -23.31 11.77 10.78
C ILE A 69 -23.51 10.53 11.66
N ALA A 70 -24.26 10.64 12.76
CA ALA A 70 -24.50 9.53 13.68
C ALA A 70 -25.23 8.35 13.01
N TRP A 71 -26.25 8.63 12.19
CA TRP A 71 -26.97 7.59 11.45
C TRP A 71 -26.06 6.85 10.46
N LYS A 72 -25.28 7.60 9.68
CA LYS A 72 -24.35 7.03 8.70
C LYS A 72 -23.28 6.18 9.39
N TYR A 73 -22.65 6.69 10.44
CA TYR A 73 -21.60 5.96 11.14
C TYR A 73 -22.13 4.73 11.90
N GLY A 74 -23.29 4.89 12.56
CA GLY A 74 -23.95 3.83 13.32
C GLY A 74 -24.38 2.63 12.46
N THR A 75 -24.81 2.87 11.22
CA THR A 75 -25.23 1.80 10.30
C THR A 75 -24.08 1.13 9.56
N SER A 76 -22.95 1.83 9.34
CA SER A 76 -21.89 1.31 8.47
C SER A 76 -20.72 0.64 9.21
N TRP A 77 -20.13 1.30 10.20
CA TRP A 77 -18.80 0.91 10.72
C TRP A 77 -18.72 0.78 12.24
N LEU A 78 -19.67 1.38 12.97
CA LEU A 78 -19.64 1.45 14.43
C LEU A 78 -19.55 0.06 15.07
N ALA A 79 -20.35 -0.91 14.63
CA ALA A 79 -20.35 -2.25 15.22
C ALA A 79 -18.96 -2.91 15.17
N PHE A 80 -18.28 -2.85 14.03
CA PHE A 80 -16.95 -3.43 13.88
C PHE A 80 -15.87 -2.65 14.66
N ASP A 81 -15.97 -1.31 14.70
CA ASP A 81 -15.04 -0.49 15.47
C ASP A 81 -15.15 -0.76 16.98
N VAL A 82 -16.38 -0.90 17.49
CA VAL A 82 -16.65 -1.26 18.89
C VAL A 82 -16.10 -2.64 19.21
N ILE A 83 -16.42 -3.66 18.39
CA ILE A 83 -15.93 -5.04 18.60
C ILE A 83 -14.39 -5.08 18.62
N SER A 84 -13.74 -4.33 17.73
CA SER A 84 -12.26 -4.25 17.68
C SER A 84 -11.63 -3.52 18.88
N THR A 85 -12.42 -2.79 19.66
CA THR A 85 -11.98 -1.93 20.77
C THR A 85 -12.25 -2.51 22.15
N ILE A 86 -13.00 -3.61 22.22
CA ILE A 86 -13.21 -4.34 23.48
C ILE A 86 -11.87 -4.87 24.00
N PRO A 87 -11.47 -4.53 25.24
CA PRO A 87 -10.27 -5.10 25.86
C PRO A 87 -10.35 -6.62 25.91
N SER A 88 -9.30 -7.29 25.45
CA SER A 88 -9.29 -8.76 25.36
C SER A 88 -9.35 -9.45 26.71
N GLU A 89 -8.90 -8.80 27.78
CA GLU A 89 -9.08 -9.27 29.16
C GLU A 89 -10.57 -9.36 29.53
N LEU A 90 -11.35 -8.35 29.14
CA LEU A 90 -12.80 -8.31 29.38
C LEU A 90 -13.51 -9.37 28.52
N ALA A 91 -13.15 -9.45 27.22
CA ALA A 91 -13.70 -10.47 26.32
C ALA A 91 -13.42 -11.89 26.83
N ARG A 92 -12.21 -12.15 27.34
CA ARG A 92 -11.82 -13.46 27.89
C ARG A 92 -12.61 -13.84 29.15
N ARG A 93 -12.90 -12.87 30.02
CA ARG A 93 -13.70 -13.10 31.25
C ARG A 93 -15.12 -13.53 30.92
N ILE A 94 -15.72 -12.93 29.89
CA ILE A 94 -17.10 -13.19 29.45
C ILE A 94 -17.18 -14.45 28.57
N SER A 95 -16.10 -14.80 27.85
CA SER A 95 -16.10 -15.92 26.90
C SER A 95 -16.14 -17.32 27.54
N PRO A 96 -16.80 -18.31 26.90
CA PRO A 96 -16.82 -19.70 27.34
C PRO A 96 -15.43 -20.38 27.20
N LYS A 97 -15.19 -21.42 28.00
CA LYS A 97 -13.90 -22.15 28.12
C LYS A 97 -13.19 -22.50 26.79
N PRO A 98 -13.85 -22.97 25.70
CA PRO A 98 -13.15 -23.30 24.45
C PRO A 98 -12.53 -22.09 23.74
N LEU A 99 -13.04 -20.87 23.99
CA LEU A 99 -12.57 -19.63 23.36
C LEU A 99 -11.61 -18.83 24.25
N ARG A 100 -11.21 -19.36 25.41
CA ARG A 100 -10.40 -18.65 26.41
C ARG A 100 -8.91 -18.57 26.07
N SER A 101 -8.54 -18.73 24.80
CA SER A 101 -7.16 -18.59 24.35
C SER A 101 -6.70 -17.14 24.48
N TYR A 102 -5.56 -16.92 25.14
CA TYR A 102 -4.88 -15.63 25.08
C TYR A 102 -4.58 -15.26 23.62
N GLY A 103 -4.72 -13.97 23.29
CA GLY A 103 -4.47 -13.41 21.95
C GLY A 103 -5.56 -13.64 20.89
N LEU A 104 -6.52 -14.55 21.07
CA LEU A 104 -7.53 -14.83 20.03
C LEU A 104 -8.43 -13.62 19.76
N PHE A 105 -8.94 -12.99 20.83
CA PHE A 105 -9.71 -11.75 20.70
C PHE A 105 -8.85 -10.56 20.24
N ASN A 106 -7.52 -10.60 20.41
CA ASN A 106 -6.64 -9.57 19.86
C ASN A 106 -6.64 -9.59 18.33
N MET A 107 -6.96 -10.72 17.69
CA MET A 107 -7.10 -10.79 16.22
C MET A 107 -8.22 -9.91 15.68
N LEU A 108 -9.27 -9.64 16.47
CA LEU A 108 -10.35 -8.73 16.08
C LEU A 108 -9.85 -7.28 15.90
N ARG A 109 -8.72 -6.93 16.53
CA ARG A 109 -8.06 -5.62 16.36
C ARG A 109 -7.52 -5.43 14.94
N LEU A 110 -7.27 -6.51 14.19
CA LEU A 110 -6.80 -6.43 12.79
C LEU A 110 -7.81 -5.75 11.87
N TRP A 111 -9.09 -5.65 12.26
CA TRP A 111 -10.08 -4.80 11.57
C TRP A 111 -9.59 -3.36 11.36
N ARG A 112 -8.78 -2.85 12.30
CA ARG A 112 -8.24 -1.48 12.26
C ARG A 112 -7.26 -1.24 11.10
N LEU A 113 -6.71 -2.30 10.48
CA LEU A 113 -5.83 -2.21 9.30
C LEU A 113 -6.48 -1.49 8.11
N ARG A 114 -7.81 -1.39 8.06
CA ARG A 114 -8.52 -0.57 7.06
C ARG A 114 -8.03 0.88 7.01
N ARG A 115 -7.56 1.43 8.14
CA ARG A 115 -7.00 2.78 8.23
C ARG A 115 -5.67 2.90 7.48
N VAL A 116 -4.82 1.87 7.55
CA VAL A 116 -3.56 1.80 6.78
C VAL A 116 -3.86 1.70 5.29
N SER A 117 -4.87 0.90 4.90
CA SER A 117 -5.32 0.82 3.50
C SER A 117 -5.81 2.18 2.98
N ALA A 118 -6.60 2.90 3.80
CA ALA A 118 -7.04 4.25 3.47
C ALA A 118 -5.86 5.24 3.36
N LEU A 119 -4.84 5.13 4.22
CA LEU A 119 -3.63 5.95 4.10
C LEU A 119 -2.94 5.71 2.75
N PHE A 120 -2.68 4.47 2.36
CA PHE A 120 -2.06 4.18 1.06
C PHE A 120 -2.88 4.72 -0.10
N SER A 121 -4.22 4.62 -0.04
CA SER A 121 -5.09 5.20 -1.08
C SER A 121 -5.00 6.73 -1.15
N ARG A 122 -4.75 7.41 -0.04
CA ARG A 122 -4.52 8.87 -0.01
C ARG A 122 -3.12 9.22 -0.53
N LEU A 123 -2.09 8.51 -0.08
CA LEU A 123 -0.70 8.72 -0.53
C LEU A 123 -0.52 8.45 -2.03
N GLU A 124 -1.23 7.46 -2.59
CA GLU A 124 -1.23 7.18 -4.03
C GLU A 124 -1.83 8.34 -4.87
N LYS A 125 -2.68 9.19 -4.27
CA LYS A 125 -3.31 10.35 -4.93
C LYS A 125 -2.59 11.67 -4.65
N ASP A 126 -1.67 11.68 -3.70
CA ASP A 126 -0.95 12.89 -3.32
C ASP A 126 0.20 13.15 -4.30
N LYS A 127 0.18 14.32 -4.94
CA LYS A 127 1.20 14.74 -5.92
C LYS A 127 2.60 14.89 -5.32
N ASN A 128 2.71 15.04 -4.00
CA ASN A 128 3.99 15.21 -3.32
C ASN A 128 4.76 13.89 -3.19
N PHE A 129 4.08 12.75 -3.38
CA PHE A 129 4.68 11.43 -3.28
C PHE A 129 4.79 10.77 -4.65
N ASN A 130 5.91 10.08 -4.87
CA ASN A 130 6.10 9.32 -6.10
C ASN A 130 5.25 8.03 -6.06
N TYR A 131 4.35 7.92 -7.03
CA TYR A 131 3.44 6.78 -7.20
C TYR A 131 4.15 5.41 -7.17
N PHE A 132 5.31 5.30 -7.83
CA PHE A 132 6.07 4.05 -7.89
C PHE A 132 6.48 3.59 -6.49
N TRP A 133 7.08 4.48 -5.70
CA TRP A 133 7.59 4.17 -4.37
C TRP A 133 6.48 3.86 -3.37
N VAL A 134 5.36 4.59 -3.42
CA VAL A 134 4.20 4.32 -2.56
C VAL A 134 3.64 2.93 -2.82
N ARG A 135 3.50 2.54 -4.09
CA ARG A 135 2.98 1.22 -4.46
C ARG A 135 3.96 0.10 -4.07
N CYS A 136 5.26 0.27 -4.29
CA CYS A 136 6.27 -0.67 -3.82
C CYS A 136 6.25 -0.83 -2.29
N ALA A 137 6.18 0.26 -1.54
CA ALA A 137 6.09 0.23 -0.08
C ALA A 137 4.84 -0.55 0.40
N LYS A 138 3.68 -0.32 -0.23
CA LYS A 138 2.45 -1.06 0.04
C LYS A 138 2.61 -2.57 -0.15
N LEU A 139 3.22 -2.99 -1.28
CA LEU A 139 3.46 -4.41 -1.56
C LEU A 139 4.41 -5.03 -0.52
N ILE A 140 5.50 -4.34 -0.17
CA ILE A 140 6.44 -4.80 0.86
C ILE A 140 5.74 -4.96 2.21
N CYS A 141 4.94 -3.97 2.63
CA CYS A 141 4.19 -4.04 3.90
C CYS A 141 3.23 -5.24 3.94
N VAL A 142 2.53 -5.52 2.84
CA VAL A 142 1.62 -6.68 2.75
C VAL A 142 2.40 -7.99 2.86
N THR A 143 3.52 -8.11 2.15
CA THR A 143 4.38 -9.31 2.19
C THR A 143 4.95 -9.56 3.58
N VAL A 144 5.53 -8.53 4.21
CA VAL A 144 6.10 -8.64 5.57
C VAL A 144 5.02 -9.01 6.57
N PHE A 145 3.84 -8.42 6.48
CA PHE A 145 2.72 -8.74 7.37
C PHE A 145 2.22 -10.18 7.19
N ALA A 146 2.16 -10.67 5.95
CA ALA A 146 1.79 -12.06 5.65
C ALA A 146 2.78 -13.07 6.26
N VAL A 147 4.09 -12.82 6.11
CA VAL A 147 5.16 -13.63 6.71
C VAL A 147 5.04 -13.64 8.24
N HIS A 148 4.87 -12.45 8.83
CA HIS A 148 4.73 -12.31 10.29
C HIS A 148 3.52 -13.10 10.83
N CYS A 149 2.37 -12.96 10.18
CA CYS A 149 1.17 -13.68 10.58
C CYS A 149 1.36 -15.19 10.45
N ALA A 150 1.77 -15.67 9.27
CA ALA A 150 1.93 -17.09 9.01
C ALA A 150 2.93 -17.75 9.98
N GLY A 151 4.09 -17.13 10.23
CA GLY A 151 5.04 -17.64 11.21
C GLY A 151 4.48 -17.69 12.63
N CYS A 152 3.73 -16.67 13.07
CA CYS A 152 3.08 -16.68 14.39
C CYS A 152 2.00 -17.78 14.50
N PHE A 153 1.18 -17.95 13.47
CA PHE A 153 0.15 -19.00 13.44
C PHE A 153 0.78 -20.40 13.42
N TYR A 154 1.84 -20.59 12.65
CA TYR A 154 2.50 -21.89 12.52
C TYR A 154 3.24 -22.30 13.80
N TYR A 155 3.91 -21.37 14.47
CA TYR A 155 4.43 -21.60 15.82
C TYR A 155 3.31 -21.98 16.79
N ARG A 156 2.15 -21.34 16.69
CA ARG A 156 1.01 -21.63 17.59
C ARG A 156 0.51 -23.06 17.46
N ILE A 157 0.50 -23.59 16.25
CA ILE A 157 0.11 -24.98 15.97
C ILE A 157 1.08 -25.94 16.64
N ALA A 158 2.39 -25.76 16.45
CA ALA A 158 3.41 -26.57 17.10
C ALA A 158 3.35 -26.49 18.62
N ALA A 159 3.23 -25.27 19.18
CA ALA A 159 3.18 -25.03 20.62
C ALA A 159 1.93 -25.59 21.33
N ARG A 160 0.90 -26.02 20.59
CA ARG A 160 -0.31 -26.68 21.12
C ARG A 160 -0.37 -28.16 20.83
N TYR A 161 0.57 -28.68 20.06
CA TYR A 161 0.57 -30.09 19.71
C TYR A 161 0.93 -30.92 20.95
N ARG A 162 0.30 -32.10 21.08
CA ARG A 162 0.42 -32.93 22.29
C ARG A 162 1.84 -33.46 22.50
N ASP A 163 2.53 -33.78 21.42
CA ASP A 163 3.87 -34.37 21.42
C ASP A 163 4.89 -33.38 20.82
N PRO A 164 5.64 -32.62 21.64
CA PRO A 164 6.56 -31.57 21.17
C PRO A 164 7.60 -32.06 20.17
N GLY A 165 8.06 -33.32 20.31
CA GLY A 165 9.03 -33.94 19.42
C GLY A 165 8.52 -34.34 18.03
N ARG A 166 7.24 -34.12 17.73
CA ARG A 166 6.63 -34.41 16.42
C ARG A 166 6.05 -33.15 15.78
N THR A 167 6.85 -32.09 15.77
CA THR A 167 6.50 -30.78 15.22
C THR A 167 7.57 -30.30 14.25
N TRP A 168 7.23 -29.34 13.40
CA TRP A 168 8.14 -28.77 12.40
C TRP A 168 9.41 -28.13 12.98
N ILE A 169 9.38 -27.68 14.24
CA ILE A 169 10.48 -26.96 14.90
C ILE A 169 11.39 -27.88 15.73
N SER A 170 10.90 -29.06 16.11
CA SER A 170 11.65 -30.03 16.93
C SER A 170 12.99 -30.45 16.31
N PRO A 171 13.12 -30.73 15.00
CA PRO A 171 14.40 -31.09 14.40
C PRO A 171 15.51 -30.05 14.59
N SER A 172 15.15 -28.77 14.72
CA SER A 172 16.09 -27.65 14.86
C SER A 172 16.39 -27.30 16.33
N MET A 173 15.38 -27.37 17.21
CA MET A 173 15.50 -26.89 18.60
C MET A 173 15.39 -27.98 19.67
N GLY A 174 15.16 -29.22 19.27
CA GLY A 174 14.85 -30.33 20.15
C GLY A 174 13.45 -30.24 20.76
N ASP A 175 13.12 -31.19 21.63
CA ASP A 175 11.77 -31.35 22.21
C ASP A 175 11.43 -30.25 23.24
N ASN A 176 12.46 -29.60 23.81
CA ASN A 176 12.32 -28.52 24.79
C ASN A 176 12.36 -27.13 24.15
N PHE A 177 11.85 -26.96 22.93
CA PHE A 177 11.78 -25.65 22.27
C PHE A 177 10.97 -24.62 23.07
N HIS A 178 10.12 -25.06 24.01
CA HIS A 178 9.40 -24.22 24.96
C HIS A 178 10.27 -23.50 26.01
N GLU A 179 11.53 -23.87 26.16
CA GLU A 179 12.48 -23.26 27.11
C GLU A 179 13.45 -22.28 26.44
N GLN A 180 13.59 -22.38 25.11
CA GLN A 180 14.48 -21.52 24.31
C GLN A 180 14.10 -20.05 24.41
N SER A 181 15.02 -19.12 24.14
CA SER A 181 14.65 -17.70 24.15
C SER A 181 13.54 -17.38 23.14
N LEU A 182 12.67 -16.42 23.47
CA LEU A 182 11.55 -16.05 22.62
C LEU A 182 12.02 -15.48 21.27
N SER A 183 13.16 -14.78 21.26
CA SER A 183 13.80 -14.26 20.04
C SER A 183 14.20 -15.39 19.09
N ILE A 184 14.80 -16.48 19.59
CA ILE A 184 15.19 -17.63 18.77
C ILE A 184 13.95 -18.26 18.14
N ARG A 185 12.90 -18.53 18.93
CA ARG A 185 11.65 -19.10 18.42
C ARG A 185 11.01 -18.22 17.34
N TYR A 186 10.95 -16.91 17.59
CA TYR A 186 10.38 -15.95 16.65
C TYR A 186 11.17 -15.90 15.34
N VAL A 187 12.50 -15.79 15.41
CA VAL A 187 13.36 -15.74 14.21
C VAL A 187 13.24 -17.02 13.39
N THR A 188 13.21 -18.20 14.04
CA THR A 188 13.04 -19.47 13.31
C THR A 188 11.65 -19.58 12.66
N SER A 189 10.58 -19.12 13.31
CA SER A 189 9.26 -19.07 12.70
C SER A 189 9.18 -18.09 11.52
N MET A 190 9.86 -16.95 11.60
CA MET A 190 9.96 -16.01 10.48
C MET A 190 10.76 -16.62 9.32
N TYR A 191 11.87 -17.30 9.64
CA TYR A 191 12.70 -18.00 8.67
C TYR A 191 11.93 -19.09 7.91
N TRP A 192 11.16 -19.94 8.62
CA TRP A 192 10.27 -20.91 7.97
C TRP A 192 9.22 -20.23 7.08
N SER A 193 8.61 -19.15 7.57
CA SER A 193 7.53 -18.48 6.85
C SER A 193 8.02 -17.79 5.57
N ILE A 194 9.17 -17.12 5.62
CA ILE A 194 9.76 -16.46 4.45
C ILE A 194 10.28 -17.49 3.43
N THR A 195 10.94 -18.57 3.86
CA THR A 195 11.50 -19.59 2.94
C THR A 195 10.41 -20.34 2.18
N THR A 196 9.28 -20.60 2.85
CA THR A 196 8.08 -21.16 2.23
C THR A 196 7.38 -20.15 1.31
N LEU A 197 7.27 -18.88 1.70
CA LEU A 197 6.67 -17.83 0.87
C LEU A 197 7.45 -17.59 -0.42
N THR A 198 8.77 -17.49 -0.33
CA THR A 198 9.65 -17.27 -1.48
C THR A 198 9.90 -18.54 -2.29
N THR A 199 9.21 -19.64 -1.97
CA THR A 199 9.31 -20.94 -2.67
C THR A 199 10.73 -21.50 -2.74
N VAL A 200 11.58 -21.18 -1.75
CA VAL A 200 12.96 -21.70 -1.68
C VAL A 200 12.96 -23.12 -1.13
N GLY A 201 12.27 -23.33 0.01
CA GLY A 201 11.99 -24.66 0.55
C GLY A 201 13.21 -25.55 0.76
N TYR A 202 14.15 -25.14 1.63
CA TYR A 202 15.35 -25.94 1.94
C TYR A 202 15.05 -27.34 2.51
N GLY A 203 13.90 -27.50 3.19
CA GLY A 203 13.44 -28.76 3.76
C GLY A 203 13.95 -29.07 5.18
N ASP A 204 14.76 -28.17 5.74
CA ASP A 204 15.24 -28.22 7.12
C ASP A 204 14.10 -28.06 8.14
N LEU A 205 13.09 -27.26 7.80
CA LEU A 205 11.86 -27.06 8.58
C LEU A 205 10.66 -27.51 7.74
N HIS A 206 10.05 -28.64 8.10
CA HIS A 206 8.98 -29.27 7.34
C HIS A 206 7.86 -29.79 8.26
N PRO A 207 6.61 -29.87 7.79
CA PRO A 207 5.50 -30.34 8.60
C PRO A 207 5.67 -31.82 8.93
N VAL A 208 5.50 -32.18 10.20
CA VAL A 208 5.62 -33.57 10.67
C VAL A 208 4.24 -34.14 11.03
N ASN A 209 3.34 -33.31 11.52
CA ASN A 209 1.99 -33.72 11.93
C ASN A 209 0.89 -33.28 10.96
N THR A 210 -0.26 -33.95 11.03
CA THR A 210 -1.39 -33.69 10.11
C THR A 210 -1.91 -32.24 10.19
N PRO A 211 -2.06 -31.61 11.37
CA PRO A 211 -2.45 -30.20 11.44
C PRO A 211 -1.48 -29.22 10.75
N GLU A 212 -0.17 -29.44 10.92
CA GLU A 212 0.87 -28.65 10.21
C GLU A 212 0.77 -28.85 8.70
N MET A 213 0.62 -30.10 8.23
CA MET A 213 0.45 -30.40 6.80
C MET A 213 -0.76 -29.69 6.20
N ILE A 214 -1.90 -29.68 6.91
CA ILE A 214 -3.11 -28.98 6.45
C ILE A 214 -2.87 -27.47 6.37
N PHE A 215 -2.24 -26.88 7.39
CA PHE A 215 -1.90 -25.45 7.39
C PHE A 215 -0.99 -25.10 6.20
N ASP A 216 0.02 -25.92 5.95
CA ASP A 216 0.98 -25.70 4.87
C ASP A 216 0.34 -25.78 3.50
N ILE A 217 -0.61 -26.69 3.28
CA ILE A 217 -1.39 -26.75 2.03
C ILE A 217 -2.09 -25.41 1.78
N PHE A 218 -2.82 -24.87 2.77
CA PHE A 218 -3.51 -23.59 2.62
C PHE A 218 -2.52 -22.42 2.45
N TYR A 219 -1.42 -22.44 3.19
CA TYR A 219 -0.41 -21.39 3.09
C TYR A 219 0.30 -21.39 1.73
N MET A 220 0.61 -22.56 1.17
CA MET A 220 1.19 -22.68 -0.18
C MET A 220 0.23 -22.17 -1.26
N PHE A 221 -1.07 -22.47 -1.18
CA PHE A 221 -2.06 -21.89 -2.11
C PHE A 221 -2.15 -20.37 -1.99
N PHE A 222 -2.12 -19.85 -0.76
CA PHE A 222 -2.07 -18.41 -0.52
C PHE A 222 -0.80 -17.77 -1.11
N ASN A 223 0.37 -18.42 -0.94
CA ASN A 223 1.65 -17.94 -1.44
C ASN A 223 1.69 -17.89 -2.97
N LEU A 224 1.10 -18.87 -3.65
CA LEU A 224 0.96 -18.86 -5.11
C LEU A 224 0.20 -17.62 -5.58
N GLY A 225 -0.94 -17.32 -4.94
CA GLY A 225 -1.74 -16.14 -5.25
C GLY A 225 -1.02 -14.82 -4.93
N LEU A 226 -0.36 -14.74 -3.78
CA LEU A 226 0.38 -13.55 -3.35
C LEU A 226 1.56 -13.27 -4.29
N THR A 227 2.35 -14.28 -4.65
CA THR A 227 3.48 -14.14 -5.58
C THR A 227 3.02 -13.71 -6.97
N ALA A 228 1.94 -14.30 -7.50
CA ALA A 228 1.35 -13.85 -8.76
C ALA A 228 0.88 -12.39 -8.71
N TYR A 229 0.25 -11.98 -7.60
CA TYR A 229 -0.15 -10.59 -7.38
C TYR A 229 1.05 -9.63 -7.32
N LEU A 230 2.13 -10.00 -6.63
CA LEU A 230 3.36 -9.20 -6.54
C LEU A 230 3.99 -9.01 -7.92
N ILE A 231 4.17 -10.10 -8.68
CA ILE A 231 4.75 -10.06 -10.02
C ILE A 231 3.88 -9.20 -10.96
N GLY A 232 2.55 -9.35 -10.91
CA GLY A 232 1.62 -8.58 -11.73
C GLY A 232 1.70 -7.08 -11.45
N ASN A 233 1.75 -6.67 -10.18
CA ASN A 233 1.89 -5.26 -9.81
C ASN A 233 3.27 -4.70 -10.21
N MET A 234 4.35 -5.45 -9.99
CA MET A 234 5.69 -5.02 -10.38
C MET A 234 5.82 -4.87 -11.90
N THR A 235 5.23 -5.79 -12.66
CA THR A 235 5.19 -5.70 -14.13
C THR A 235 4.44 -4.46 -14.58
N ASN A 236 3.27 -4.17 -14.01
CA ASN A 236 2.51 -2.96 -14.31
C ASN A 236 3.32 -1.68 -14.05
N LEU A 237 4.03 -1.61 -12.92
CA LEU A 237 4.91 -0.50 -12.57
C LEU A 237 6.08 -0.32 -13.55
N VAL A 238 6.74 -1.42 -13.94
CA VAL A 238 7.86 -1.39 -14.90
C VAL A 238 7.38 -0.96 -16.29
N VAL A 239 6.23 -1.45 -16.73
CA VAL A 239 5.62 -1.05 -18.02
C VAL A 239 5.30 0.44 -18.02
N HIS A 240 4.70 0.97 -16.94
CA HIS A 240 4.45 2.41 -16.82
C HIS A 240 5.75 3.23 -16.78
N GLY A 241 6.75 2.79 -16.02
CA GLY A 241 8.03 3.49 -15.89
C GLY A 241 8.84 3.56 -17.20
N THR A 242 8.66 2.58 -18.09
CA THR A 242 9.40 2.49 -19.37
C THR A 242 8.59 2.91 -20.60
N SER A 243 7.29 3.20 -20.44
CA SER A 243 6.34 3.48 -21.53
C SER A 243 6.81 4.61 -22.45
N ARG A 244 7.32 5.71 -21.88
CA ARG A 244 7.77 6.88 -22.63
C ARG A 244 8.96 6.60 -23.54
N THR A 245 10.00 5.96 -22.99
CA THR A 245 11.20 5.58 -23.76
C THR A 245 10.86 4.54 -24.83
N ARG A 246 9.93 3.64 -24.53
CA ARG A 246 9.43 2.64 -25.49
C ARG A 246 8.73 3.33 -26.67
N GLN A 247 7.79 4.24 -26.42
CA GLN A 247 7.08 4.98 -27.48
C GLN A 247 8.03 5.77 -28.38
N PHE A 248 9.07 6.38 -27.81
CA PHE A 248 10.12 7.04 -28.59
C PHE A 248 10.82 6.07 -29.54
N ARG A 249 11.30 4.93 -29.03
CA ARG A 249 11.96 3.91 -29.85
C ARG A 249 11.05 3.36 -30.94
N ASP A 250 9.78 3.12 -30.63
CA ASP A 250 8.79 2.65 -31.59
C ASP A 250 8.56 3.70 -32.71
N THR A 251 8.53 4.98 -32.37
CA THR A 251 8.37 6.09 -33.33
C THR A 251 9.59 6.22 -34.25
N ILE A 252 10.81 6.16 -33.70
CA ILE A 252 12.06 6.17 -34.48
C ILE A 252 12.12 4.97 -35.41
N GLN A 253 11.81 3.77 -34.90
CA GLN A 253 11.79 2.55 -35.70
C GLN A 253 10.81 2.64 -36.86
N ALA A 254 9.58 3.14 -36.62
CA ALA A 254 8.58 3.33 -37.67
C ALA A 254 9.06 4.31 -38.75
N ALA A 255 9.68 5.43 -38.36
CA ALA A 255 10.24 6.41 -39.28
C ALA A 255 11.38 5.81 -40.13
N SER A 256 12.30 5.06 -39.51
CA SER A 256 13.39 4.38 -40.21
C SER A 256 12.87 3.31 -41.17
N SER A 257 11.89 2.50 -40.76
CA SER A 257 11.26 1.50 -41.62
C SER A 257 10.53 2.13 -42.81
N PHE A 258 9.86 3.27 -42.62
CA PHE A 258 9.23 4.03 -43.69
C PHE A 258 10.26 4.53 -44.72
N ALA A 259 11.37 5.08 -44.24
CA ALA A 259 12.45 5.57 -45.10
C ALA A 259 13.09 4.46 -45.93
N GLN A 260 13.37 3.31 -45.29
CA GLN A 260 13.94 2.15 -45.97
C GLN A 260 12.99 1.57 -47.02
N ARG A 261 11.70 1.43 -46.69
CA ARG A 261 10.69 0.88 -47.62
C ARG A 261 10.54 1.72 -48.89
N ASN A 262 10.65 3.04 -48.76
CA ASN A 262 10.53 3.98 -49.88
C ASN A 262 11.88 4.38 -50.49
N GLN A 263 12.99 3.75 -50.06
CA GLN A 263 14.34 4.03 -50.56
C GLN A 263 14.71 5.53 -50.49
N LEU A 264 14.35 6.20 -49.38
CA LEU A 264 14.65 7.61 -49.21
C LEU A 264 16.17 7.84 -49.11
N PRO A 265 16.68 8.98 -49.61
CA PRO A 265 18.07 9.39 -49.42
C PRO A 265 18.46 9.43 -47.93
N PRO A 266 19.69 9.06 -47.57
CA PRO A 266 20.15 9.02 -46.18
C PRO A 266 20.01 10.37 -45.47
N ARG A 267 20.20 11.48 -46.21
CA ARG A 267 20.01 12.84 -45.68
C ARG A 267 18.59 13.10 -45.15
N LEU A 268 17.55 12.59 -45.81
CA LEU A 268 16.17 12.76 -45.35
C LEU A 268 15.90 11.92 -44.10
N LEU A 269 16.45 10.70 -44.04
CA LEU A 269 16.36 9.85 -42.86
C LEU A 269 17.01 10.53 -41.64
N ASP A 270 18.21 11.10 -41.81
CA ASP A 270 18.92 11.81 -40.74
C ASP A 270 18.11 13.01 -40.24
N GLN A 271 17.49 13.78 -41.15
CA GLN A 271 16.62 14.91 -40.79
C GLN A 271 15.38 14.45 -40.02
N MET A 272 14.72 13.37 -40.44
CA MET A 272 13.55 12.81 -39.76
C MET A 272 13.91 12.35 -38.34
N VAL A 273 14.98 11.57 -38.19
CA VAL A 273 15.43 11.05 -36.89
C VAL A 273 15.90 12.17 -35.97
N ALA A 274 16.62 13.17 -36.49
CA ALA A 274 17.05 14.33 -35.72
C ALA A 274 15.85 15.14 -35.20
N HIS A 275 14.84 15.39 -36.05
CA HIS A 275 13.63 16.10 -35.64
C HIS A 275 12.86 15.34 -34.56
N LEU A 276 12.66 14.03 -34.72
CA LEU A 276 11.97 13.19 -33.74
C LEU A 276 12.73 13.10 -32.41
N SER A 277 14.06 13.03 -32.46
CA SER A 277 14.92 13.02 -31.27
C SER A 277 14.86 14.36 -30.51
N LEU A 278 14.87 15.47 -31.25
CA LEU A 278 14.74 16.80 -30.65
C LEU A 278 13.34 16.99 -30.05
N LYS A 279 12.28 16.59 -30.76
CA LYS A 279 10.91 16.60 -30.25
C LYS A 279 10.78 15.79 -28.96
N TYR A 280 11.34 14.58 -28.92
CA TYR A 280 11.34 13.77 -27.69
C TYR A 280 12.08 14.45 -26.54
N ARG A 281 13.21 15.10 -26.83
CA ARG A 281 13.99 15.83 -25.82
C ARG A 281 13.20 17.01 -25.28
N THR A 282 12.60 17.84 -26.13
CA THR A 282 11.74 18.95 -25.71
C THR A 282 10.52 18.45 -24.95
N ASP A 283 9.87 17.37 -25.40
CA ASP A 283 8.77 16.73 -24.66
C ASP A 283 9.25 16.17 -23.31
N SER A 284 10.53 15.80 -23.18
CA SER A 284 11.11 15.20 -21.95
C SER A 284 11.48 16.23 -20.91
N GLU A 285 11.91 17.39 -21.40
CA GLU A 285 12.14 18.59 -20.63
C GLU A 285 10.81 19.34 -20.37
N GLY A 286 9.67 18.84 -20.90
CA GLY A 286 8.33 19.36 -20.63
C GLY A 286 7.93 20.61 -21.44
N LEU A 287 8.63 20.87 -22.57
CA LEU A 287 8.49 22.08 -23.39
C LEU A 287 7.36 22.01 -24.44
N GLN A 288 6.89 20.82 -24.82
CA GLN A 288 5.73 20.66 -25.71
C GLN A 288 4.58 19.93 -25.01
N GLN A 289 3.71 20.74 -24.41
CA GLN A 289 2.59 20.32 -23.56
C GLN A 289 1.25 20.46 -24.29
N GLN A 290 1.16 20.24 -25.60
CA GLN A 290 -0.05 20.62 -26.33
C GLN A 290 -1.31 19.92 -25.79
N GLU A 291 -1.24 18.61 -25.52
CA GLU A 291 -2.33 17.87 -24.87
C GLU A 291 -2.63 18.37 -23.44
N THR A 292 -1.60 18.73 -22.66
CA THR A 292 -1.79 19.22 -21.30
C THR A 292 -2.40 20.62 -21.28
N LEU A 293 -1.92 21.53 -22.13
CA LEU A 293 -2.46 22.88 -22.32
C LEU A 293 -3.89 22.83 -22.88
N ASP A 294 -4.19 21.85 -23.72
CA ASP A 294 -5.53 21.64 -24.26
C ASP A 294 -6.54 21.18 -23.21
N SER A 295 -6.09 20.44 -22.19
CA SER A 295 -6.93 20.08 -21.04
C SER A 295 -7.27 21.26 -20.12
N LEU A 296 -6.51 22.36 -20.19
CA LEU A 296 -6.75 23.53 -19.36
C LEU A 296 -7.85 24.44 -19.95
N PRO A 297 -8.68 25.07 -19.09
CA PRO A 297 -9.62 26.10 -19.50
C PRO A 297 -8.95 27.23 -20.29
N LYS A 298 -9.67 27.78 -21.28
CA LYS A 298 -9.17 28.84 -22.17
C LYS A 298 -8.56 30.03 -21.42
N ALA A 299 -9.17 30.45 -20.32
CA ALA A 299 -8.68 31.57 -19.51
C ALA A 299 -7.29 31.31 -18.91
N ILE A 300 -7.04 30.10 -18.40
CA ILE A 300 -5.73 29.70 -17.85
C ILE A 300 -4.69 29.65 -18.97
N ARG A 301 -5.05 29.08 -20.13
CA ARG A 301 -4.17 29.00 -21.29
C ARG A 301 -3.78 30.38 -21.82
N SER A 302 -4.75 31.29 -21.95
CA SER A 302 -4.50 32.68 -22.33
C SER A 302 -3.57 33.38 -21.33
N SER A 303 -3.78 33.18 -20.03
CA SER A 303 -2.90 33.74 -19.00
C SER A 303 -1.45 33.21 -19.10
N ILE A 304 -1.28 31.92 -19.39
CA ILE A 304 0.05 31.31 -19.60
C ILE A 304 0.71 31.89 -20.85
N SER A 305 0.00 31.94 -21.98
CA SER A 305 0.51 32.49 -23.24
C SER A 305 0.91 33.95 -23.10
N HIS A 306 0.09 34.76 -22.44
CA HIS A 306 0.40 36.15 -22.14
C HIS A 306 1.69 36.27 -21.32
N TYR A 307 1.82 35.51 -20.24
CA TYR A 307 3.04 35.55 -19.42
C TYR A 307 4.31 35.13 -20.18
N LEU A 308 4.21 34.13 -21.06
CA LEU A 308 5.37 33.61 -21.80
C LEU A 308 5.77 34.46 -23.00
N PHE A 309 4.79 35.04 -23.72
CA PHE A 309 5.02 35.61 -25.04
C PHE A 309 4.75 37.11 -25.14
N TYR A 310 4.04 37.74 -24.19
CA TYR A 310 3.65 39.16 -24.31
C TYR A 310 4.86 40.08 -24.53
N SER A 311 5.92 39.95 -23.73
CA SER A 311 7.13 40.76 -23.88
C SER A 311 7.86 40.54 -25.20
N LEU A 312 7.70 39.36 -25.82
CA LEU A 312 8.27 39.08 -27.13
C LEU A 312 7.45 39.77 -28.22
N VAL A 313 6.12 39.72 -28.13
CA VAL A 313 5.23 40.32 -29.13
C VAL A 313 5.27 41.85 -29.07
N ASP A 314 5.30 42.45 -27.88
CA ASP A 314 5.35 43.90 -27.67
C ASP A 314 6.61 44.56 -28.27
N ASN A 315 7.75 43.86 -28.23
CA ASN A 315 9.03 44.37 -28.73
C ASN A 315 9.26 44.12 -30.24
N VAL A 316 8.32 43.47 -30.93
CA VAL A 316 8.47 43.17 -32.37
C VAL A 316 8.10 44.40 -33.19
N TYR A 317 8.95 44.72 -34.17
CA TYR A 317 8.79 45.91 -35.03
C TYR A 317 7.39 46.04 -35.66
N LEU A 318 6.74 44.92 -35.94
CA LEU A 318 5.44 44.84 -36.58
C LEU A 318 4.29 45.34 -35.68
N PHE A 319 4.47 45.29 -34.35
CA PHE A 319 3.44 45.61 -33.37
C PHE A 319 3.66 46.96 -32.66
N HIS A 320 4.63 47.77 -33.10
CA HIS A 320 4.83 49.11 -32.55
C HIS A 320 3.61 50.01 -32.78
N GLY A 321 3.10 50.60 -31.69
CA GLY A 321 1.96 51.52 -31.72
C GLY A 321 0.59 50.84 -31.72
N VAL A 322 0.55 49.50 -31.60
CA VAL A 322 -0.68 48.73 -31.44
C VAL A 322 -1.19 48.86 -30.01
N SER A 323 -2.51 48.92 -29.84
CA SER A 323 -3.15 48.97 -28.52
C SER A 323 -2.91 47.67 -27.74
N ASN A 324 -2.64 47.79 -26.43
CA ASN A 324 -2.44 46.64 -25.54
C ASN A 324 -3.62 45.65 -25.55
N ASP A 325 -4.85 46.12 -25.76
CA ASP A 325 -6.03 45.24 -25.86
C ASP A 325 -5.99 44.29 -27.06
N LEU A 326 -5.41 44.74 -28.19
CA LEU A 326 -5.23 43.89 -29.37
C LEU A 326 -4.10 42.88 -29.15
N LEU A 327 -3.02 43.31 -28.48
CA LEU A 327 -1.92 42.42 -28.09
C LEU A 327 -2.35 41.36 -27.09
N PHE A 328 -3.31 41.67 -26.21
CA PHE A 328 -3.86 40.71 -25.26
C PHE A 328 -4.78 39.66 -25.91
N GLN A 329 -5.42 40.00 -27.03
CA GLN A 329 -6.31 39.10 -27.78
C GLN A 329 -5.56 38.16 -28.74
N LEU A 330 -4.36 38.54 -29.17
CA LEU A 330 -3.43 37.74 -29.97
C LEU A 330 -2.77 36.65 -29.11
#